data_AF-A0A1U7GC72-F1
#
_entry.id   AF-A0A1U7GC72-F1
#
_cell.length_a   1.000
_cell.length_b   1.000
_cell.length_c   1.000
_cell.angle_alpha   90.00
_cell.angle_beta   90.00
_cell.angle_gamma   90.00
#
_symmetry.space_group_name_H-M   'P 1'
#
loop_
_entity.id
_entity.type
_entity.pdbx_description
1 polymer ?
#
loop_
_entity_poly.entity_id
_entity_poly.type
_entity_poly.pdbx_seq_one_letter_code
_entity_poly.pdbx_strand_id
1 'polypeptide(L)'
;MGCWGIKSYDNDDAHEALDRGFERVHGDVYDDLMDDKNPLTLEQVQTRLASAETLAAALDLFLDEAGSKREQWDDLDRLGYAGIVVRHAELGVPIPPDVLAAAIQFLEAEDMDWDADATTRGLRRSKELEMLRRAGSG
;
A
#
# COMPACT_ATOMS: atom_id res chain seq x y z
N MET A 1 15.96 -4.19 -13.39
CA MET A 1 16.48 -3.34 -12.30
C MET A 1 15.67 -3.64 -11.05
N GLY A 2 16.28 -4.29 -10.04
CA GLY A 2 15.87 -4.24 -8.64
C GLY A 2 14.47 -4.69 -8.21
N CYS A 3 13.97 -5.87 -8.59
CA CYS A 3 12.82 -6.48 -7.92
C CYS A 3 13.29 -7.12 -6.60
N TRP A 4 13.41 -6.32 -5.54
CA TRP A 4 13.93 -6.77 -4.23
C TRP A 4 12.78 -7.25 -3.32
N GLY A 5 12.51 -8.56 -3.31
CA GLY A 5 11.58 -9.22 -2.37
C GLY A 5 10.09 -8.92 -2.60
N ILE A 6 9.24 -9.62 -1.86
CA ILE A 6 7.78 -9.46 -1.89
C ILE A 6 7.41 -8.12 -1.22
N LYS A 7 6.71 -7.25 -1.95
CA LYS A 7 6.32 -5.92 -1.46
C LYS A 7 5.08 -6.05 -0.60
N SER A 8 4.94 -5.19 0.41
CA SER A 8 3.77 -5.25 1.29
C SER A 8 2.44 -4.98 0.57
N TYR A 9 2.47 -4.30 -0.59
CA TYR A 9 1.30 -4.05 -1.44
C TYR A 9 1.11 -5.09 -2.56
N ASP A 10 1.91 -6.15 -2.60
CA ASP A 10 1.61 -7.35 -3.41
C ASP A 10 0.63 -8.28 -2.69
N ASN A 11 0.15 -7.89 -1.50
CA ASN A 11 -0.99 -8.49 -0.81
C ASN A 11 -2.28 -8.23 -1.62
N ASP A 12 -3.08 -9.27 -1.83
CA ASP A 12 -4.26 -9.21 -2.71
C ASP A 12 -5.28 -8.16 -2.23
N ASP A 13 -5.55 -8.07 -0.93
CA ASP A 13 -6.50 -7.11 -0.36
C ASP A 13 -6.00 -5.66 -0.51
N ALA A 14 -4.68 -5.44 -0.33
CA ALA A 14 -4.08 -4.14 -0.63
C ALA A 14 -4.19 -3.78 -2.12
N HIS A 15 -4.00 -4.76 -3.00
CA HIS A 15 -4.06 -4.55 -4.44
C HIS A 15 -5.47 -4.14 -4.87
N GLU A 16 -6.49 -4.87 -4.42
CA GLU A 16 -7.90 -4.55 -4.70
C GLU A 16 -8.29 -3.18 -4.13
N ALA A 17 -7.94 -2.91 -2.87
CA ALA A 17 -8.25 -1.62 -2.25
C ALA A 17 -7.57 -0.45 -2.96
N LEU A 18 -6.34 -0.63 -3.45
CA LEU A 18 -5.66 0.38 -4.26
C LEU A 18 -6.43 0.60 -5.57
N ASP A 19 -6.67 -0.45 -6.36
CA ASP A 19 -7.35 -0.37 -7.65
C ASP A 19 -8.71 0.37 -7.54
N ARG A 20 -9.56 -0.10 -6.63
CA ARG A 20 -10.87 0.51 -6.37
C ARG A 20 -10.77 1.90 -5.76
N GLY A 21 -9.72 2.19 -5.00
CA GLY A 21 -9.45 3.53 -4.47
C GLY A 21 -9.12 4.53 -5.57
N PHE A 22 -8.31 4.12 -6.56
CA PHE A 22 -8.00 4.95 -7.73
C PHE A 22 -9.23 5.15 -8.62
N GLU A 23 -9.98 4.09 -8.90
CA GLU A 23 -11.24 4.16 -9.65
C GLU A 23 -12.25 5.08 -8.96
N ARG A 24 -12.44 4.96 -7.64
CA ARG A 24 -13.38 5.78 -6.87
C ARG A 24 -13.08 7.28 -6.93
N VAL A 25 -11.80 7.66 -6.99
CA VAL A 25 -11.39 9.08 -6.99
C VAL A 25 -11.32 9.65 -8.40
N HIS A 26 -10.80 8.89 -9.36
CA HIS A 26 -10.48 9.39 -10.70
C HIS A 26 -11.44 8.91 -11.80
N GLY A 27 -12.26 7.89 -11.54
CA GLY A 27 -13.32 7.38 -12.42
C GLY A 27 -12.85 7.20 -13.86
N ASP A 28 -13.51 7.91 -14.78
CA ASP A 28 -13.21 7.90 -16.22
C ASP A 28 -11.71 8.14 -16.55
N VAL A 29 -10.98 8.93 -15.77
CA VAL A 29 -9.54 9.16 -16.00
C VAL A 29 -8.72 7.92 -15.69
N TYR A 30 -9.12 7.15 -14.68
CA TYR A 30 -8.50 5.87 -14.36
C TYR A 30 -8.74 4.87 -15.50
N ASP A 31 -9.99 4.75 -15.94
CA ASP A 31 -10.40 3.87 -17.03
C ASP A 31 -9.69 4.19 -18.35
N ASP A 32 -9.60 5.48 -18.71
CA ASP A 32 -8.93 5.93 -19.92
C ASP A 32 -7.43 5.60 -19.94
N LEU A 33 -6.76 5.62 -18.78
CA LEU A 33 -5.33 5.28 -18.65
C LEU A 33 -5.08 3.78 -18.69
N MET A 34 -6.11 2.98 -18.39
CA MET A 34 -6.11 1.53 -18.41
C MET A 34 -6.69 0.95 -19.73
N ASP A 35 -7.24 1.78 -20.63
CA ASP A 35 -7.80 1.36 -21.92
C ASP A 35 -6.76 0.64 -22.80
N ASP A 36 -7.13 -0.56 -23.26
CA ASP A 36 -6.36 -1.49 -24.10
C ASP A 36 -5.78 -0.85 -25.38
N LYS A 37 -6.27 0.31 -25.81
CA LYS A 37 -5.75 1.02 -26.98
C LYS A 37 -4.33 1.56 -26.79
N ASN A 38 -3.92 1.89 -25.56
CA ASN A 38 -2.53 2.24 -25.22
C ASN A 38 -2.32 2.20 -23.69
N PRO A 39 -2.40 1.01 -23.06
CA PRO A 39 -2.44 0.90 -21.62
C PRO A 39 -1.09 1.30 -21.03
N LEU A 40 -1.13 2.15 -20.01
CA LEU A 40 0.02 2.36 -19.15
C LEU A 40 0.17 1.16 -18.23
N THR A 41 1.38 0.96 -17.70
CA THR A 41 1.53 -0.01 -16.62
C THR A 41 0.83 0.52 -15.36
N LEU A 42 0.33 -0.38 -14.51
CA LEU A 42 -0.30 0.00 -13.24
C LEU A 42 0.59 0.94 -12.41
N GLU A 43 1.91 0.71 -12.40
CA GLU A 43 2.87 1.60 -11.73
C GLU A 43 2.86 3.02 -12.31
N GLN A 44 2.77 3.16 -13.63
CA GLN A 44 2.70 4.46 -14.30
C GLN A 44 1.38 5.17 -14.01
N VAL A 45 0.27 4.44 -13.94
CA VAL A 45 -1.05 4.99 -13.58
C VAL A 45 -1.03 5.50 -12.14
N GLN A 46 -0.62 4.66 -11.20
CA GLN A 46 -0.53 5.04 -9.79
C GLN A 46 0.41 6.23 -9.58
N THR A 47 1.57 6.27 -10.27
CA THR A 47 2.50 7.41 -10.19
C THR A 47 1.86 8.73 -10.64
N ARG A 48 0.95 8.68 -11.61
CA ARG A 48 0.27 9.88 -12.12
C ARG A 48 -0.88 10.32 -11.23
N LEU A 49 -1.58 9.37 -10.61
CA LEU A 49 -2.86 9.63 -9.97
C LEU A 49 -2.79 9.65 -8.44
N ALA A 50 -1.70 9.18 -7.84
CA ALA A 50 -1.62 9.03 -6.39
C ALA A 50 -1.74 10.39 -5.68
N SER A 51 -2.67 10.45 -4.73
CA SER A 51 -2.95 11.64 -3.94
C SER A 51 -3.37 11.25 -2.52
N ALA A 52 -3.53 12.24 -1.65
CA ALA A 52 -4.08 12.02 -0.32
C ALA A 52 -5.54 11.49 -0.39
N GLU A 53 -6.27 11.81 -1.46
CA GLU A 53 -7.65 11.36 -1.67
C GLU A 53 -7.67 9.88 -2.09
N THR A 54 -6.77 9.43 -2.96
CA THR A 54 -6.67 8.00 -3.33
C THR A 54 -6.23 7.16 -2.14
N LEU A 55 -5.34 7.69 -1.29
CA LEU A 55 -4.98 7.04 -0.03
C LEU A 55 -6.20 6.88 0.88
N ALA A 56 -6.93 7.97 1.11
CA ALA A 56 -8.11 7.94 1.97
C ALA A 56 -9.19 6.98 1.43
N ALA A 57 -9.42 6.98 0.11
CA ALA A 57 -10.38 6.10 -0.53
C ALA A 57 -9.97 4.61 -0.44
N ALA A 58 -8.70 4.30 -0.68
CA ALA A 58 -8.19 2.93 -0.56
C ALA A 58 -8.30 2.42 0.88
N LEU A 59 -7.94 3.25 1.87
CA LEU A 59 -8.07 2.88 3.28
C LEU A 59 -9.54 2.73 3.70
N ASP A 60 -10.45 3.59 3.24
CA ASP A 60 -11.89 3.49 3.51
C ASP A 60 -12.46 2.14 3.02
N LEU A 61 -12.11 1.77 1.78
CA LEU A 61 -12.53 0.49 1.18
C LEU A 61 -11.95 -0.70 1.94
N PHE A 62 -10.65 -0.67 2.24
CA PHE A 62 -10.00 -1.73 2.99
C PHE A 62 -10.62 -1.91 4.38
N LEU A 63 -10.93 -0.81 5.08
CA LEU A 63 -11.55 -0.83 6.41
C LEU A 63 -12.99 -1.35 6.39
N ASP A 64 -13.73 -1.16 5.29
CA ASP A 64 -15.07 -1.72 5.11
C ASP A 64 -15.03 -3.25 5.00
N GLU A 65 -14.02 -3.78 4.31
CA GLU A 65 -13.85 -5.22 4.06
C GLU A 65 -13.20 -5.95 5.25
N ALA A 66 -12.06 -5.48 5.75
CA ALA A 66 -11.35 -6.06 6.90
C ALA A 66 -12.04 -5.77 8.25
N GLY A 67 -12.97 -4.81 8.27
CA GLY A 67 -13.63 -4.32 9.47
C GLY A 67 -12.77 -3.35 10.28
N SER A 68 -13.41 -2.44 11.02
CA SER A 68 -12.74 -1.31 11.68
C SER A 68 -11.93 -1.64 12.95
N LYS A 69 -11.97 -2.88 13.45
CA LYS A 69 -11.31 -3.31 14.70
C LYS A 69 -9.91 -3.83 14.45
N ARG A 70 -8.96 -2.89 14.28
CA ARG A 70 -7.56 -3.17 13.94
C ARG A 70 -6.84 -4.11 14.91
N GLU A 71 -7.25 -4.16 16.17
CA GLU A 71 -6.71 -5.06 17.18
C GLU A 71 -7.06 -6.53 16.94
N GLN A 72 -8.09 -6.81 16.13
CA GLN A 72 -8.58 -8.15 15.80
C GLN A 72 -8.05 -8.64 14.45
N TRP A 73 -7.42 -7.77 13.69
CA TRP A 73 -6.79 -8.10 12.41
C TRP A 73 -5.72 -9.14 12.58
N ASP A 74 -5.70 -10.08 11.64
CA ASP A 74 -4.60 -11.01 11.49
C ASP A 74 -3.40 -10.33 10.81
N ASP A 75 -2.33 -11.07 10.56
CA ASP A 75 -1.13 -10.50 9.98
C ASP A 75 -1.27 -10.19 8.49
N LEU A 76 -2.21 -10.82 7.77
CA LEU A 76 -2.51 -10.52 6.38
C LEU A 76 -3.23 -9.17 6.26
N ASP A 77 -4.26 -8.94 7.08
CA ASP A 77 -4.97 -7.66 7.14
C ASP A 77 -4.02 -6.50 7.48
N ARG A 78 -3.15 -6.73 8.47
CA ARG A 78 -2.14 -5.74 8.90
C ARG A 78 -1.14 -5.45 7.80
N LEU A 79 -0.68 -6.48 7.09
CA LEU A 79 0.22 -6.33 5.94
C LEU A 79 -0.47 -5.58 4.80
N GLY A 80 -1.74 -5.89 4.52
CA GLY A 80 -2.52 -5.24 3.48
C GLY A 80 -2.67 -3.74 3.73
N TYR A 81 -3.10 -3.36 4.94
CA TYR A 81 -3.15 -1.97 5.37
C TYR A 81 -1.79 -1.27 5.24
N ALA A 82 -0.72 -1.90 5.73
CA ALA A 82 0.63 -1.35 5.60
C ALA A 82 1.07 -1.22 4.14
N GLY A 83 0.68 -2.16 3.27
CA GLY A 83 0.92 -2.13 1.83
C GLY A 83 0.35 -0.88 1.16
N ILE A 84 -0.92 -0.57 1.41
CA ILE A 84 -1.58 0.64 0.88
C ILE A 84 -0.81 1.91 1.26
N VAL A 85 -0.41 2.00 2.53
CA VAL A 85 0.34 3.16 3.06
C VAL A 85 1.75 3.24 2.48
N VAL A 86 2.47 2.11 2.43
CA VAL A 86 3.79 2.02 1.80
C VAL A 86 3.72 2.47 0.35
N ARG A 87 2.70 2.05 -0.40
CA ARG A 87 2.60 2.40 -1.82
C ARG A 87 2.43 3.90 -2.02
N HIS A 88 1.56 4.55 -1.25
CA HIS A 88 1.36 5.99 -1.33
C HIS A 88 2.60 6.77 -0.86
N ALA A 89 3.29 6.30 0.18
CA ALA A 89 4.53 6.89 0.64
C ALA A 89 5.66 6.79 -0.42
N GLU A 90 5.78 5.66 -1.12
CA GLU A 90 6.73 5.50 -2.24
C GLU A 90 6.48 6.51 -3.36
N LEU A 91 5.22 6.88 -3.59
CA LEU A 91 4.81 7.84 -4.61
C LEU A 91 4.87 9.30 -4.12
N GLY A 92 5.39 9.53 -2.91
CA GLY A 92 5.58 10.87 -2.34
C GLY A 92 4.29 11.53 -1.82
N VAL A 93 3.23 10.75 -1.61
CA VAL A 93 1.98 11.26 -1.02
C VAL A 93 2.19 11.49 0.48
N PRO A 94 1.85 12.68 1.01
CA PRO A 94 1.87 12.92 2.45
C PRO A 94 0.89 12.00 3.19
N ILE A 95 1.38 11.30 4.21
CA ILE A 95 0.59 10.33 4.98
C ILE A 95 0.17 10.96 6.32
N PRO A 96 -1.11 10.87 6.72
CA PRO A 96 -1.55 11.30 8.05
C PRO A 96 -0.75 10.61 9.18
N PRO A 97 -0.36 11.33 10.25
CA PRO A 97 0.52 10.78 11.29
C PRO A 97 0.01 9.51 11.98
N ASP A 98 -1.30 9.41 12.21
CA ASP A 98 -1.96 8.24 12.81
C ASP A 98 -1.95 7.04 11.87
N VAL A 99 -2.21 7.25 10.58
CA VAL A 99 -2.15 6.23 9.53
C VAL A 99 -0.71 5.72 9.39
N LEU A 100 0.25 6.64 9.38
CA LEU A 100 1.68 6.32 9.29
C LEU A 100 2.15 5.51 10.50
N ALA A 101 1.79 5.93 11.71
CA ALA A 101 2.15 5.23 12.94
C ALA A 101 1.58 3.79 12.97
N ALA A 102 0.33 3.60 12.55
CA ALA A 102 -0.28 2.28 12.46
C ALA A 102 0.45 1.37 11.45
N ALA A 103 0.77 1.87 10.24
CA ALA A 103 1.49 1.11 9.24
C ALA A 103 2.90 0.70 9.70
N ILE A 104 3.61 1.60 10.39
CA ILE A 104 4.92 1.28 11.00
C ILE A 104 4.76 0.18 12.04
N GLN A 105 3.79 0.31 12.96
CA GLN A 105 3.55 -0.69 14.00
C GLN A 105 3.25 -2.07 13.41
N PHE A 106 2.43 -2.13 12.36
CA PHE A 106 2.08 -3.39 11.69
C PHE A 106 3.28 -4.04 11.01
N LEU A 107 4.12 -3.27 10.32
CA LEU A 107 5.34 -3.80 9.72
C LEU A 107 6.38 -4.23 10.76
N GLU A 108 6.48 -3.53 11.89
CA GLU A 108 7.37 -3.94 12.99
C GLU A 108 6.93 -5.25 13.65
N ALA A 109 5.62 -5.44 13.77
CA ALA A 109 5.00 -6.61 14.40
C ALA A 109 4.75 -7.78 13.43
N GLU A 110 5.12 -7.66 12.17
CA GLU A 110 4.88 -8.71 11.18
C GLU A 110 5.56 -10.03 11.57
N ASP A 111 4.72 -11.03 11.80
CA ASP A 111 5.05 -12.39 12.23
C ASP A 111 4.50 -13.43 11.23
N MET A 112 4.81 -13.25 9.95
CA MET A 112 4.45 -14.17 8.88
C MET A 112 5.60 -15.10 8.53
N ASP A 113 5.29 -16.36 8.22
CA ASP A 113 6.26 -17.30 7.67
C ASP A 113 6.41 -17.08 6.16
N TRP A 114 7.61 -16.66 5.76
CA TRP A 114 7.95 -16.35 4.38
C TRP A 114 8.82 -17.44 3.73
N ASP A 115 9.03 -18.58 4.40
CA ASP A 115 9.79 -19.72 3.91
C ASP A 115 11.14 -19.31 3.24
N ALA A 116 11.30 -19.63 1.96
CA ALA A 116 12.51 -19.35 1.18
C ALA A 116 12.75 -17.85 0.94
N ASP A 117 11.74 -17.00 1.09
CA ASP A 117 11.78 -15.56 0.85
C ASP A 117 11.99 -14.74 2.13
N ALA A 118 12.14 -15.36 3.30
CA ALA A 118 12.30 -14.65 4.58
C ALA A 118 13.42 -13.60 4.58
N THR A 119 14.55 -13.89 3.91
CA THR A 119 15.66 -12.94 3.81
C THR A 119 15.31 -11.75 2.91
N THR A 120 14.70 -11.98 1.75
CA THR A 120 14.36 -10.92 0.79
C THR A 120 13.23 -10.05 1.34
N ARG A 121 12.24 -10.66 2.01
CA ARG A 121 11.21 -9.94 2.77
C ARG A 121 11.80 -9.10 3.89
N GLY A 122 12.69 -9.64 4.72
CA GLY A 122 13.31 -8.89 5.81
C GLY A 122 14.05 -7.64 5.35
N LEU A 123 14.75 -7.72 4.21
CA LEU A 123 15.40 -6.58 3.56
C LEU A 123 14.37 -5.56 3.04
N ARG A 124 13.27 -6.04 2.44
CA ARG A 124 12.20 -5.17 1.93
C ARG A 124 11.50 -4.45 3.07
N ARG A 125 11.08 -5.16 4.11
CA ARG A 125 10.45 -4.62 5.32
C ARG A 125 11.31 -3.54 5.98
N SER A 126 12.62 -3.76 6.07
CA SER A 126 13.55 -2.77 6.64
C SER A 126 13.57 -1.46 5.83
N LYS A 127 13.55 -1.56 4.49
CA LYS A 127 13.50 -0.38 3.61
C LYS A 127 12.16 0.34 3.70
N GLU A 128 11.05 -0.40 3.74
CA GLU A 128 9.71 0.15 3.90
C GLU A 128 9.60 0.94 5.21
N LEU A 129 10.07 0.36 6.33
CA LEU A 129 10.11 1.03 7.64
C LEU A 129 10.98 2.29 7.63
N GLU A 130 12.17 2.24 7.01
CA GLU A 130 13.06 3.40 6.89
C GLU A 130 12.39 4.54 6.11
N MET A 131 11.73 4.21 5.00
CA MET A 131 10.99 5.16 4.19
C MET A 131 9.82 5.79 4.96
N LEU A 132 8.99 5.00 5.62
CA LEU A 132 7.85 5.50 6.40
C LEU A 132 8.32 6.42 7.54
N ARG A 133 9.38 6.05 8.27
CA ARG A 133 9.94 6.88 9.34
C ARG A 133 10.49 8.21 8.83
N ARG A 134 11.08 8.24 7.62
CA ARG A 134 11.50 9.48 6.96
C ARG A 134 10.32 10.35 6.58
N ALA A 135 9.24 9.76 6.05
CA ALA A 135 8.04 10.48 5.67
C ALA A 135 7.38 11.19 6.88
N GLY A 136 7.49 10.62 8.09
CA GLY A 136 6.99 11.24 9.32
C GLY A 136 7.91 12.29 9.96
N SER A 137 9.13 12.48 9.44
CA SER A 137 10.13 13.41 9.98
C SER A 137 10.22 14.74 9.20
N GLY A 138 9.39 14.92 8.16
CA GLY A 138 9.31 16.14 7.34
C GLY A 138 8.11 16.99 7.71
#